data_AF-A0A383EY80-F1
#
_entry.id   AF-A0A383EY80-F1
#
_cell.length_a   1.000
_cell.length_b   1.000
_cell.length_c   1.000
_cell.angle_alpha   90.00
_cell.angle_beta   90.00
_cell.angle_gamma   90.00
#
_symmetry.space_group_name_H-M   'P 1'
#
loop_
_entity.id
_entity.type
_entity.pdbx_description
1 polymer ?
#
loop_
_entity_poly.entity_id
_entity_poly.type
_entity_poly.pdbx_seq_one_letter_code
_entity_poly.pdbx_strand_id
1 'polypeptide(L)'
;RNWAFSLMGWVKDMDQLVTAKTYRTGIYEYQVTANGDFGTATGIDFTLENRGLLVNTMLQYTYSVARANGEYDASAFGGQFVDAPAQQYLMPFDRTHDLTLTLYTFLPFGITASMTNFYQSGFPYTPYIFSGDKPVVDELNKYSRRSSDWYWANIAFSKNVKFDDFKLALGLNIYNVFNNRNEFSIWPLTGTADDPGSYYTDEIGESVSSGYYDTPWYYQSPAEINFLM
;
A
#
# COMPACT_ATOMS: atom_id res chain seq x y z
N ARG A 1 -35.37 2.13 9.43
CA ARG A 1 -34.40 3.05 8.79
C ARG A 1 -33.27 2.17 8.28
N ASN A 2 -33.19 1.97 6.97
CA ASN A 2 -32.33 0.90 6.41
C ASN A 2 -30.91 1.40 6.18
N TRP A 3 -30.72 2.72 5.99
CA TRP A 3 -29.43 3.35 5.80
C TRP A 3 -28.98 4.16 7.02
N ALA A 4 -27.70 4.06 7.36
CA ALA A 4 -27.01 4.87 8.34
C ALA A 4 -25.66 5.32 7.76
N PHE A 5 -25.21 6.54 8.07
CA PHE A 5 -23.89 7.01 7.67
C PHE A 5 -23.18 7.70 8.84
N SER A 6 -21.85 7.71 8.81
CA SER A 6 -21.02 8.47 9.73
C SER A 6 -19.90 9.18 8.95
N LEU A 7 -19.48 10.33 9.47
CA LEU A 7 -18.39 11.13 8.92
C LEU A 7 -17.54 11.60 10.10
N MET A 8 -16.24 11.37 10.02
CA MET A 8 -15.27 11.77 11.05
C MET A 8 -14.10 12.46 10.37
N GLY A 9 -13.72 13.64 10.86
CA GLY A 9 -12.47 14.29 10.50
C GLY A 9 -11.48 14.17 11.64
N TRP A 10 -10.21 13.93 11.34
CA TRP A 10 -9.16 13.80 12.35
C TRP A 10 -7.86 14.45 11.89
N VAL A 11 -7.10 14.92 12.89
CA VAL A 11 -5.74 15.46 12.74
C VAL A 11 -4.92 14.82 13.84
N LYS A 12 -3.78 14.26 13.46
CA LYS A 12 -2.81 13.65 14.37
C LYS A 12 -1.46 14.28 14.12
N ASP A 13 -0.96 14.95 15.14
CA ASP A 13 0.39 15.49 15.18
C ASP A 13 1.31 14.46 15.85
N MET A 14 2.50 14.29 15.30
CA MET A 14 3.54 13.40 15.76
C MET A 14 4.78 14.23 16.00
N ASP A 15 5.08 14.53 17.25
CA ASP A 15 6.25 15.28 17.67
C ASP A 15 7.38 14.33 18.10
N GLN A 16 8.59 14.88 18.18
CA GLN A 16 9.76 14.18 18.73
C GLN A 16 10.09 12.87 18.00
N LEU A 17 9.90 12.83 16.68
CA LEU A 17 10.39 11.71 15.89
C LEU A 17 11.92 11.62 16.04
N VAL A 18 12.41 10.41 16.29
CA VAL A 18 13.84 10.13 16.48
C VAL A 18 14.53 10.24 15.12
N THR A 19 15.51 11.12 15.05
CA THR A 19 16.33 11.36 13.86
C THR A 19 17.80 11.23 14.22
N ALA A 20 18.63 10.77 13.29
CA ALA A 20 20.07 10.68 13.49
C ALA A 20 20.73 11.87 12.81
N LYS A 21 21.39 12.73 13.59
CA LYS A 21 22.12 13.89 13.07
C LYS A 21 23.60 13.60 13.03
N THR A 22 24.22 13.86 11.90
CA THR A 22 25.65 13.67 11.69
C THR A 22 26.40 14.94 12.08
N TYR A 23 27.35 14.80 13.00
CA TYR A 23 28.24 15.87 13.43
C TYR A 23 29.67 15.54 13.05
N ARG A 24 30.45 16.57 12.69
CA ARG A 24 31.88 16.45 12.38
C ARG A 24 32.72 17.26 13.35
N THR A 25 33.72 16.62 13.96
CA THR A 25 34.75 17.29 14.77
C THR A 25 36.13 16.91 14.26
N GLY A 26 36.81 17.85 13.60
CA GLY A 26 38.09 17.62 12.95
C GLY A 26 38.01 16.52 11.88
N ILE A 27 38.72 15.41 12.11
CA ILE A 27 38.76 14.21 11.24
C ILE A 27 37.71 13.15 11.60
N TYR A 28 36.96 13.34 12.68
CA TYR A 28 35.97 12.37 13.15
C TYR A 28 34.55 12.79 12.78
N GLU A 29 33.79 11.81 12.32
CA GLU A 29 32.34 11.91 12.08
C GLU A 29 31.63 11.03 13.10
N TYR A 30 30.60 11.57 13.74
CA TYR A 30 29.78 10.84 14.70
C TYR A 30 28.31 11.18 14.51
N GLN A 31 27.43 10.21 14.76
CA GLN A 31 25.99 10.39 14.68
C GLN A 31 25.40 10.47 16.08
N VAL A 32 24.55 11.46 16.31
CA VAL A 32 23.78 11.60 17.54
C VAL A 32 22.32 11.49 17.19
N THR A 33 21.63 10.53 17.81
CA THR A 33 20.18 10.46 17.74
C THR A 33 19.58 11.60 18.57
N ALA A 34 18.73 12.40 17.95
CA ALA A 34 18.00 13.46 18.59
C ALA A 34 16.51 13.34 18.27
N ASN A 35 15.66 13.78 19.18
CA ASN A 35 14.23 13.93 18.93
C ASN A 35 14.00 15.35 18.43
N GLY A 36 13.57 15.52 17.19
CA GLY A 36 13.43 16.85 16.60
C GLY A 36 12.58 16.91 15.33
N ASP A 37 12.35 15.77 14.69
CA ASP A 37 11.51 15.71 13.50
C ASP A 37 10.03 15.64 13.90
N PHE A 38 9.18 16.07 12.98
CA PHE A 38 7.74 16.25 13.13
C PHE A 38 7.01 15.56 11.99
N GLY A 39 5.86 14.97 12.29
CA GLY A 39 4.96 14.40 11.32
C GLY A 39 3.54 14.82 11.58
N THR A 40 2.75 14.87 10.51
CA THR A 40 1.31 15.09 10.59
C THR A 40 0.59 14.02 9.79
N ALA A 41 -0.54 13.58 10.30
CA ALA A 41 -1.47 12.77 9.55
C ALA A 41 -2.87 13.39 9.70
N THR A 42 -3.51 13.69 8.58
CA THR A 42 -4.86 14.25 8.57
C THR A 42 -5.75 13.38 7.72
N GLY A 43 -7.00 13.18 8.13
CA GLY A 43 -7.91 12.36 7.35
C GLY A 43 -9.39 12.63 7.61
N ILE A 44 -10.18 12.06 6.71
CA ILE A 44 -11.63 12.05 6.73
C ILE A 44 -12.09 10.61 6.52
N ASP A 45 -12.83 10.08 7.48
CA ASP A 45 -13.41 8.75 7.43
C ASP A 45 -14.91 8.88 7.18
N PHE A 46 -15.41 8.16 6.19
CA PHE A 46 -16.81 8.06 5.83
C PHE A 46 -17.24 6.61 5.92
N THR A 47 -18.35 6.35 6.61
CA THR A 47 -18.96 5.02 6.62
C THR A 47 -20.41 5.12 6.18
N LEU A 48 -20.85 4.20 5.33
CA LEU A 48 -22.23 4.04 4.91
C LEU A 48 -22.65 2.60 5.12
N GLU A 49 -23.72 2.41 5.87
CA GLU A 49 -24.27 1.11 6.21
C GLU A 49 -25.72 1.00 5.74
N ASN A 50 -26.04 -0.15 5.17
CA ASN A 50 -27.37 -0.56 4.78
C ASN A 50 -27.71 -1.90 5.41
N ARG A 51 -28.78 -1.94 6.21
CA ARG A 51 -29.35 -3.16 6.80
C ARG A 51 -30.81 -3.31 6.42
N GLY A 52 -31.20 -4.51 6.00
CA GLY A 52 -32.59 -4.89 5.76
C GLY A 52 -33.12 -4.60 4.36
N LEU A 53 -32.22 -4.36 3.39
CA LEU A 53 -32.54 -4.43 1.96
C LEU A 53 -32.09 -5.79 1.39
N LEU A 54 -32.38 -6.04 0.11
CA LEU A 54 -32.01 -7.29 -0.59
C LEU A 54 -30.51 -7.59 -0.47
N VAL A 55 -29.69 -6.54 -0.49
CA VAL A 55 -28.25 -6.61 -0.26
C VAL A 55 -27.92 -5.67 0.89
N ASN A 56 -27.40 -6.24 1.97
CA ASN A 56 -26.80 -5.47 3.05
C ASN A 56 -25.43 -4.96 2.57
N THR A 57 -25.11 -3.73 2.90
CA THR A 57 -23.92 -3.04 2.39
C THR A 57 -23.23 -2.33 3.53
N MET A 58 -21.91 -2.46 3.61
CA MET A 58 -21.06 -1.63 4.44
C MET A 58 -19.95 -1.07 3.55
N LEU A 59 -19.94 0.25 3.40
CA LEU A 59 -18.91 1.00 2.72
C LEU A 59 -18.12 1.77 3.77
N GLN A 60 -16.81 1.63 3.74
CA GLN A 60 -15.88 2.40 4.57
C GLN A 60 -14.88 3.05 3.62
N TYR A 61 -14.75 4.36 3.71
CA TYR A 61 -13.83 5.14 2.89
C TYR A 61 -13.03 6.06 3.78
N THR A 62 -11.71 6.02 3.64
CA THR A 62 -10.79 6.91 4.32
C THR A 62 -10.01 7.70 3.29
N TYR A 63 -10.09 9.03 3.38
CA TYR A 63 -9.11 9.91 2.76
C TYR A 63 -8.09 10.29 3.82
N SER A 64 -6.81 10.02 3.62
CA SER A 64 -5.78 10.40 4.59
C SER A 64 -4.50 10.87 3.91
N VAL A 65 -3.80 11.83 4.51
CA VAL A 65 -2.50 12.28 4.04
C VAL A 65 -1.57 12.39 5.24
N ALA A 66 -0.49 11.63 5.20
CA ALA A 66 0.57 11.60 6.20
C ALA A 66 1.87 12.17 5.62
N ARG A 67 2.41 13.19 6.30
CA ARG A 67 3.65 13.88 5.94
C ARG A 67 4.61 13.89 7.12
N ALA A 68 5.90 13.92 6.82
CA ALA A 68 6.96 14.14 7.79
C ALA A 68 7.86 15.27 7.30
N ASN A 69 8.64 15.85 8.21
CA ASN A 69 9.85 16.56 7.86
C ASN A 69 11.09 15.81 8.34
N GLY A 70 12.22 16.12 7.74
CA GLY A 70 13.54 15.63 8.15
C GLY A 70 14.66 16.35 7.43
N GLU A 71 15.87 16.26 7.96
CA GLU A 71 17.06 16.77 7.27
C GLU A 71 17.30 16.01 5.95
N TYR A 72 17.90 16.71 4.99
CA TYR A 72 18.36 16.09 3.75
C TYR A 72 19.51 15.12 4.06
N ASP A 73 19.60 14.02 3.31
CA ASP A 73 20.79 13.17 3.36
C ASP A 73 21.99 13.93 2.81
N ALA A 74 23.18 13.72 3.39
CA ALA A 74 24.40 14.38 2.93
C ALA A 74 24.75 13.99 1.47
N SER A 75 24.37 12.79 1.05
CA SER A 75 24.51 12.32 -0.34
C SER A 75 23.70 13.16 -1.33
N ALA A 76 22.62 13.83 -0.90
CA ALA A 76 21.79 14.70 -1.73
C ALA A 76 22.59 15.91 -2.25
N PHE A 77 23.67 16.28 -1.55
CA PHE A 77 24.59 17.36 -1.93
C PHE A 77 25.98 16.85 -2.31
N GLY A 78 26.08 15.61 -2.79
CA GLY A 78 27.35 15.00 -3.20
C GLY A 78 28.32 14.76 -2.05
N GLY A 79 27.79 14.52 -0.84
CA GLY A 79 28.58 14.36 0.38
C GLY A 79 29.11 15.67 0.96
N GLN A 80 28.67 16.82 0.44
CA GLN A 80 28.98 18.11 1.02
C GLN A 80 28.01 18.42 2.16
N PHE A 81 28.55 18.93 3.27
CA PHE A 81 27.73 19.49 4.33
C PHE A 81 27.17 20.83 3.86
N VAL A 82 25.88 20.85 3.54
CA VAL A 82 25.14 22.05 3.15
C VAL A 82 24.10 22.34 4.21
N ASP A 83 24.04 23.60 4.66
CA ASP A 83 22.98 24.09 5.54
C ASP A 83 21.72 24.32 4.69
N ALA A 84 20.93 23.26 4.52
CA ALA A 84 19.68 23.28 3.77
C ALA A 84 18.49 23.20 4.73
N PRO A 85 17.36 23.88 4.44
CA PRO A 85 16.15 23.74 5.24
C PRO A 85 15.68 22.28 5.25
N ALA A 86 14.99 21.84 6.30
CA ALA A 86 14.46 20.48 6.36
C ALA A 86 13.49 20.21 5.19
N GLN A 87 13.60 19.01 4.61
CA GLN A 87 12.69 18.54 3.57
C GLN A 87 11.36 18.09 4.19
N GLN A 88 10.25 18.35 3.50
CA GLN A 88 8.96 17.71 3.78
C GLN A 88 8.66 16.62 2.75
N TYR A 89 8.22 15.44 3.20
CA TYR A 89 7.93 14.29 2.34
C TYR A 89 6.71 13.52 2.82
N LEU A 90 6.13 12.69 1.94
CA LEU A 90 5.04 11.77 2.29
C LEU A 90 5.61 10.61 3.13
N MET A 91 4.86 10.18 4.14
CA MET A 91 5.25 8.98 4.90
C MET A 91 5.16 7.72 4.00
N PRO A 92 6.06 6.73 4.15
CA PRO A 92 6.05 5.50 3.32
C PRO A 92 4.77 4.66 3.48
N PHE A 93 4.13 4.73 4.64
CA PHE A 93 2.87 4.05 4.92
C PHE A 93 1.64 4.85 4.46
N ASP A 94 1.83 6.04 3.88
CA ASP A 94 0.72 6.89 3.46
C ASP A 94 -0.09 6.23 2.33
N ARG A 95 -1.40 6.26 2.45
CA ARG A 95 -2.36 5.73 1.48
C ARG A 95 -3.48 6.74 1.35
N THR A 96 -3.49 7.48 0.23
CA THR A 96 -4.37 8.64 0.08
C THR A 96 -5.84 8.27 0.14
N HIS A 97 -6.20 7.21 -0.58
CA HIS A 97 -7.55 6.67 -0.63
C HIS A 97 -7.51 5.22 -0.15
N ASP A 98 -8.37 4.88 0.80
CA ASP A 98 -8.63 3.52 1.25
C ASP A 98 -10.14 3.28 1.23
N LEU A 99 -10.58 2.22 0.57
CA LEU A 99 -11.97 1.90 0.34
C LEU A 99 -12.21 0.42 0.60
N THR A 100 -13.08 0.13 1.56
CA THR A 100 -13.59 -1.23 1.81
C THR A 100 -15.09 -1.26 1.55
N LEU A 101 -15.53 -2.17 0.69
CA LEU A 101 -16.94 -2.41 0.41
C LEU A 101 -17.28 -3.87 0.71
N THR A 102 -18.10 -4.08 1.74
CA THR A 102 -18.67 -5.38 2.07
C THR A 102 -20.13 -5.43 1.64
N LEU A 103 -20.48 -6.45 0.86
CA LEU A 103 -21.83 -6.77 0.43
C LEU A 103 -22.23 -8.12 1.00
N TYR A 104 -23.48 -8.25 1.44
CA TYR A 104 -24.02 -9.48 1.99
C TYR A 104 -25.46 -9.68 1.54
N THR A 105 -25.81 -10.89 1.10
CA THR A 105 -27.16 -11.22 0.65
C THR A 105 -27.50 -12.69 0.88
N PHE A 106 -28.80 -12.99 0.82
CA PHE A 106 -29.34 -14.33 0.85
C PHE A 106 -29.83 -14.70 -0.56
N LEU A 107 -29.21 -15.71 -1.15
CA LEU A 107 -29.58 -16.27 -2.44
C LEU A 107 -30.64 -17.37 -2.27
N PRO A 108 -31.34 -17.76 -3.35
CA PRO A 108 -32.23 -18.91 -3.33
C PRO A 108 -31.57 -20.19 -2.80
N PHE A 109 -32.38 -21.14 -2.33
CA PHE A 109 -31.94 -22.42 -1.77
C PHE A 109 -31.13 -22.31 -0.47
N GLY A 110 -31.28 -21.21 0.27
CA GLY A 110 -30.66 -21.01 1.58
C GLY A 110 -29.14 -20.77 1.53
N ILE A 111 -28.64 -20.27 0.40
CA ILE A 111 -27.22 -19.92 0.24
C ILE A 111 -27.03 -18.48 0.71
N THR A 112 -26.05 -18.23 1.59
CA THR A 112 -25.60 -16.87 1.88
C THR A 112 -24.46 -16.52 0.95
N ALA A 113 -24.45 -15.32 0.41
CA ALA A 113 -23.33 -14.80 -0.37
C ALA A 113 -22.82 -13.51 0.26
N SER A 114 -21.50 -13.40 0.39
CA SER A 114 -20.84 -12.17 0.79
C SER A 114 -19.71 -11.84 -0.17
N MET A 115 -19.48 -10.55 -0.40
CA MET A 115 -18.38 -10.06 -1.20
C MET A 115 -17.67 -8.95 -0.42
N THR A 116 -16.35 -9.01 -0.37
CA THR A 116 -15.51 -7.96 0.21
C THR A 116 -14.60 -7.44 -0.88
N ASN A 117 -14.73 -6.15 -1.18
CA ASN A 117 -13.89 -5.43 -2.12
C ASN A 117 -13.00 -4.48 -1.32
N PHE A 118 -11.76 -4.36 -1.75
CA PHE A 118 -10.77 -3.49 -1.14
C PHE A 118 -10.04 -2.74 -2.24
N TYR A 119 -9.92 -1.43 -2.09
CA TYR A 119 -9.10 -0.57 -2.93
C TYR A 119 -8.27 0.34 -2.05
N GLN A 120 -7.00 0.51 -2.40
CA GLN A 120 -6.09 1.40 -1.71
C GLN A 120 -5.13 2.04 -2.71
N SER A 121 -4.88 3.34 -2.57
CA SER A 121 -3.89 4.03 -3.42
C SER A 121 -2.50 3.44 -3.25
N GLY A 122 -1.70 3.44 -4.32
CA GLY A 122 -0.33 2.97 -4.29
C GLY A 122 0.54 3.66 -3.24
N PHE A 123 1.58 2.94 -2.76
CA PHE A 123 2.47 3.44 -1.73
C PHE A 123 3.47 4.46 -2.28
N PRO A 124 3.82 5.50 -1.51
CA PRO A 124 4.88 6.42 -1.90
C PRO A 124 6.25 5.72 -1.95
N TYR A 125 7.06 6.08 -2.93
CA TYR A 125 8.46 5.63 -3.03
C TYR A 125 9.36 6.76 -3.54
N THR A 126 10.64 6.69 -3.22
CA THR A 126 11.66 7.60 -3.75
C THR A 126 12.20 7.02 -5.04
N PRO A 127 12.00 7.67 -6.20
CA PRO A 127 12.44 7.15 -7.48
C PRO A 127 13.95 7.22 -7.62
N TYR A 128 14.49 6.43 -8.56
CA TYR A 128 15.84 6.62 -9.04
C TYR A 128 15.86 7.63 -10.19
N ILE A 129 16.84 8.51 -10.16
CA ILE A 129 17.15 9.48 -11.22
C ILE A 129 18.54 9.19 -11.77
N PHE A 130 18.79 9.52 -13.02
CA PHE A 130 20.12 9.35 -13.61
C PHE A 130 21.04 10.50 -13.21
N SER A 131 22.21 10.15 -12.67
CA SER A 131 23.34 11.08 -12.47
C SER A 131 24.51 10.60 -13.33
N GLY A 132 24.65 11.22 -14.51
CA GLY A 132 25.45 10.65 -15.60
C GLY A 132 24.84 9.33 -16.08
N ASP A 133 25.64 8.29 -16.17
CA ASP A 133 25.22 6.99 -16.70
C ASP A 133 24.65 6.03 -15.64
N LYS A 134 24.61 6.43 -14.36
CA LYS A 134 24.19 5.56 -13.25
C LYS A 134 22.93 6.09 -12.58
N PRO A 135 21.96 5.21 -12.23
CA PRO A 135 20.82 5.59 -11.43
C PRO A 135 21.25 5.82 -9.97
N VAL A 136 20.74 6.88 -9.38
CA VAL A 136 20.92 7.26 -7.97
C VAL A 136 19.56 7.58 -7.35
N VAL A 137 19.43 7.40 -6.04
CA VAL A 137 18.21 7.74 -5.30
C VAL A 137 17.97 9.24 -5.39
N ASP A 138 16.74 9.67 -5.69
CA ASP A 138 16.35 11.08 -5.65
C ASP A 138 16.14 11.55 -4.20
N GLU A 139 17.24 11.70 -3.46
CA GLU A 139 17.23 12.14 -2.07
C GLU A 139 16.72 13.57 -1.89
N LEU A 140 16.69 14.37 -2.98
CA LEU A 140 16.10 15.71 -2.97
C LEU A 140 14.57 15.67 -3.03
N ASN A 141 13.97 14.59 -3.54
CA ASN A 141 12.52 14.40 -3.66
C ASN A 141 12.08 13.04 -3.09
N LYS A 142 12.29 12.86 -1.78
CA LYS A 142 11.88 11.67 -1.02
C LYS A 142 10.37 11.42 -1.18
N TYR A 143 9.99 10.17 -1.46
CA TYR A 143 8.59 9.72 -1.59
C TYR A 143 7.75 10.55 -2.57
N SER A 144 8.37 11.04 -3.66
CA SER A 144 7.74 11.92 -4.64
C SER A 144 6.84 11.21 -5.65
N ARG A 145 6.97 9.88 -5.80
CA ARG A 145 6.15 9.06 -6.70
C ARG A 145 5.37 8.01 -5.92
N ARG A 146 4.37 7.41 -6.58
CA ARG A 146 3.55 6.32 -6.02
C ARG A 146 3.56 5.09 -6.91
N SER A 147 3.53 3.92 -6.30
CA SER A 147 3.32 2.64 -6.99
C SER A 147 1.94 2.59 -7.65
N SER A 148 1.67 1.51 -8.39
CA SER A 148 0.33 1.16 -8.82
C SER A 148 -0.63 1.03 -7.64
N ASP A 149 -1.91 1.32 -7.89
CA ASP A 149 -2.98 1.14 -6.90
C ASP A 149 -3.20 -0.35 -6.58
N TRP A 150 -3.66 -0.60 -5.35
CA TRP A 150 -3.92 -1.93 -4.83
C TRP A 150 -5.42 -2.22 -4.83
N TYR A 151 -5.86 -3.29 -5.48
CA TYR A 151 -7.27 -3.67 -5.49
C TYR A 151 -7.49 -5.18 -5.56
N TRP A 152 -8.40 -5.69 -4.74
CA TRP A 152 -8.88 -7.06 -4.83
C TRP A 152 -10.34 -7.17 -4.41
N ALA A 153 -10.95 -8.27 -4.81
CA ALA A 153 -12.27 -8.64 -4.35
C ALA A 153 -12.32 -10.13 -4.03
N ASN A 154 -12.97 -10.45 -2.91
CA ASN A 154 -13.20 -11.81 -2.46
C ASN A 154 -14.70 -12.07 -2.39
N ILE A 155 -15.11 -13.28 -2.75
CA ILE A 155 -16.51 -13.73 -2.63
C ILE A 155 -16.54 -14.98 -1.77
N ALA A 156 -17.50 -15.06 -0.87
CA ALA A 156 -17.76 -16.26 -0.08
C ALA A 156 -19.22 -16.68 -0.22
N PHE A 157 -19.44 -17.98 -0.37
CA PHE A 157 -20.74 -18.61 -0.33
C PHE A 157 -20.79 -19.57 0.84
N SER A 158 -21.90 -19.61 1.56
CA SER A 158 -22.12 -20.61 2.60
C SER A 158 -23.52 -21.21 2.51
N LYS A 159 -23.64 -22.49 2.86
CA LYS A 159 -24.90 -23.21 2.91
C LYS A 159 -24.91 -24.22 4.05
N ASN A 160 -25.91 -24.10 4.90
CA ASN A 160 -26.17 -25.11 5.93
C ASN A 160 -27.15 -26.14 5.37
N VAL A 161 -26.73 -27.41 5.35
CA VAL A 161 -27.55 -28.55 4.93
C VAL A 161 -27.89 -29.39 6.16
N LYS A 162 -29.18 -29.61 6.38
CA LYS A 162 -29.65 -30.56 7.38
C LYS A 162 -30.12 -31.82 6.68
N PHE A 163 -29.52 -32.96 7.02
CA PHE A 163 -29.94 -34.27 6.56
C PHE A 163 -30.18 -35.16 7.77
N ASP A 164 -31.45 -35.39 8.10
CA ASP A 164 -31.89 -36.12 9.30
C ASP A 164 -31.30 -35.50 10.59
N ASP A 165 -30.52 -36.28 11.36
CA ASP A 165 -29.81 -35.83 12.56
C ASP A 165 -28.47 -35.12 12.25
N PHE A 166 -28.00 -35.15 10.99
CA PHE A 166 -26.74 -34.54 10.57
C PHE A 166 -26.94 -33.08 10.13
N LYS A 167 -26.05 -32.20 10.61
CA LYS A 167 -25.92 -30.80 10.18
C LYS A 167 -24.55 -30.62 9.55
N LEU A 168 -24.52 -30.21 8.29
CA LEU A 168 -23.31 -29.95 7.53
C LEU A 168 -23.28 -28.48 7.13
N ALA A 169 -22.12 -27.81 7.30
CA ALA A 169 -21.91 -26.43 6.90
C ALA A 169 -20.94 -26.38 5.73
N LEU A 170 -21.46 -26.14 4.53
CA LEU A 170 -20.65 -26.05 3.32
C LEU A 170 -20.25 -24.59 3.08
N GLY A 171 -18.99 -24.35 2.76
CA GLY A 171 -18.45 -23.03 2.42
C GLY A 171 -17.59 -23.07 1.16
N LEU A 172 -17.65 -21.99 0.37
CA LEU A 172 -16.81 -21.78 -0.80
C LEU A 172 -16.30 -20.34 -0.76
N ASN A 173 -14.99 -20.16 -0.66
CA ASN A 173 -14.33 -18.86 -0.73
C ASN A 173 -13.56 -18.75 -2.05
N ILE A 174 -13.75 -17.64 -2.75
CA ILE A 174 -13.01 -17.26 -3.94
C ILE A 174 -12.26 -15.98 -3.60
N TYR A 175 -10.94 -16.08 -3.45
CA TYR A 175 -10.05 -14.95 -3.20
C TYR A 175 -9.56 -14.36 -4.51
N ASN A 176 -9.42 -13.04 -4.56
CA ASN A 176 -8.97 -12.29 -5.73
C ASN A 176 -9.74 -12.67 -7.00
N VAL A 177 -11.06 -12.50 -6.98
CA VAL A 177 -11.99 -12.95 -8.05
C VAL A 177 -11.64 -12.38 -9.42
N PHE A 178 -11.04 -11.20 -9.48
CA PHE A 178 -10.62 -10.55 -10.72
C PHE A 178 -9.20 -10.90 -11.15
N ASN A 179 -8.50 -11.74 -10.37
CA ASN A 179 -7.12 -12.16 -10.58
C ASN A 179 -6.17 -10.97 -10.81
N ASN A 180 -6.35 -9.90 -10.04
CA ASN A 180 -5.49 -8.73 -10.11
C ASN A 180 -4.09 -9.09 -9.60
N ARG A 181 -3.07 -8.54 -10.24
CA ARG A 181 -1.67 -8.72 -9.86
C ARG A 181 -1.17 -7.45 -9.16
N ASN A 182 -1.57 -7.29 -7.91
CA ASN A 182 -1.12 -6.13 -7.12
C ASN A 182 0.37 -6.24 -6.79
N GLU A 183 1.07 -5.11 -6.77
CA GLU A 183 2.51 -5.01 -6.58
C GLU A 183 2.84 -4.77 -5.09
N PHE A 184 3.48 -5.74 -4.43
CA PHE A 184 4.02 -5.60 -3.06
C PHE A 184 5.32 -4.81 -3.03
N SER A 185 6.10 -4.90 -4.08
CA SER A 185 7.40 -4.27 -4.23
C SER A 185 7.59 -3.85 -5.68
N ILE A 186 8.38 -2.83 -5.90
CA ILE A 186 8.60 -2.21 -7.21
C ILE A 186 10.07 -1.90 -7.40
N TRP A 187 10.48 -1.76 -8.65
CA TRP A 187 11.77 -1.20 -9.00
C TRP A 187 11.71 0.32 -8.90
N PRO A 188 12.58 0.98 -8.12
CA PRO A 188 12.53 2.44 -7.96
C PRO A 188 12.77 3.25 -9.24
N LEU A 189 13.36 2.63 -10.28
CA LEU A 189 13.65 3.31 -11.54
C LEU A 189 12.41 3.49 -12.42
N THR A 190 11.56 2.47 -12.49
CA THR A 190 10.34 2.44 -13.34
C THR A 190 9.07 2.68 -12.53
N GLY A 191 9.08 2.28 -11.26
CA GLY A 191 7.93 2.31 -10.38
C GLY A 191 7.00 1.11 -10.51
N THR A 192 7.40 0.07 -11.25
CA THR A 192 6.60 -1.16 -11.44
C THR A 192 7.37 -2.39 -10.96
N ALA A 193 6.65 -3.50 -10.79
CA ALA A 193 7.25 -4.75 -10.33
C ALA A 193 7.92 -5.57 -11.46
N ASP A 194 7.47 -5.41 -12.71
CA ASP A 194 7.88 -6.22 -13.87
C ASP A 194 9.08 -5.67 -14.63
N ASP A 195 9.33 -4.37 -14.56
CA ASP A 195 10.39 -3.73 -15.32
C ASP A 195 11.42 -3.09 -14.38
N PRO A 196 12.67 -3.58 -14.31
CA PRO A 196 13.72 -2.91 -13.55
C PRO A 196 14.18 -1.59 -14.20
N GLY A 197 13.93 -1.40 -15.49
CA GLY A 197 14.33 -0.26 -16.31
C GLY A 197 15.56 -0.52 -17.18
N SER A 198 15.72 0.30 -18.23
CA SER A 198 16.71 0.07 -19.30
C SER A 198 18.14 -0.09 -18.80
N TYR A 199 18.55 0.70 -17.79
CA TYR A 199 19.88 0.59 -17.19
C TYR A 199 20.25 -0.84 -16.77
N TYR A 200 19.26 -1.60 -16.30
CA TYR A 200 19.44 -2.95 -15.81
C TYR A 200 19.30 -3.99 -16.91
N THR A 201 18.45 -3.75 -17.91
CA THR A 201 18.16 -4.69 -19.00
C THR A 201 19.08 -4.55 -20.21
N ASP A 202 19.68 -3.37 -20.45
CA ASP A 202 20.48 -3.09 -21.66
C ASP A 202 21.73 -4.00 -21.78
N GLU A 203 22.30 -4.43 -20.66
CA GLU A 203 23.46 -5.35 -20.63
C GLU A 203 23.06 -6.83 -20.70
N ILE A 204 21.79 -7.15 -20.40
CA ILE A 204 21.26 -8.50 -20.48
C ILE A 204 20.57 -8.61 -21.82
N GLY A 205 21.27 -9.14 -22.82
CA GLY A 205 20.70 -9.32 -24.15
C GLY A 205 19.28 -9.90 -24.05
N GLU A 206 18.29 -9.15 -24.53
CA GLU A 206 16.85 -9.46 -24.38
C GLU A 206 16.48 -10.87 -24.86
N SER A 207 17.37 -11.50 -25.64
CA SER A 207 17.26 -12.84 -26.18
C SER A 207 17.73 -13.98 -25.27
N VAL A 208 18.45 -13.73 -24.16
CA VAL A 208 19.17 -14.82 -23.44
C VAL A 208 18.82 -14.99 -21.94
N SER A 209 18.26 -14.00 -21.22
CA SER A 209 17.84 -14.27 -19.83
C SER A 209 16.94 -13.18 -19.19
N SER A 210 15.61 -13.32 -19.28
CA SER A 210 14.67 -12.55 -18.45
C SER A 210 14.75 -12.91 -16.95
N GLY A 211 15.31 -14.08 -16.63
CA GLY A 211 15.18 -14.71 -15.31
C GLY A 211 15.84 -13.99 -14.13
N TYR A 212 16.78 -13.06 -14.36
CA TYR A 212 17.44 -12.34 -13.26
C TYR A 212 16.54 -11.24 -12.66
N TYR A 213 15.73 -10.59 -13.50
CA TYR A 213 14.79 -9.55 -13.06
C TYR A 213 13.34 -10.03 -12.97
N ASP A 214 13.07 -11.29 -13.34
CA ASP A 214 11.80 -11.95 -13.07
C ASP A 214 11.59 -12.07 -11.56
N THR A 215 10.71 -11.22 -11.02
CA THR A 215 10.42 -11.12 -9.58
C THR A 215 8.97 -11.50 -9.28
N PRO A 216 8.56 -12.77 -9.45
CA PRO A 216 7.18 -13.18 -9.18
C PRO A 216 6.75 -12.92 -7.73
N TRP A 217 7.69 -12.87 -6.78
CA TRP A 217 7.45 -12.52 -5.38
C TRP A 217 7.15 -11.03 -5.14
N TYR A 218 7.26 -10.16 -6.16
CA TYR A 218 6.78 -8.77 -6.08
C TYR A 218 5.27 -8.66 -6.24
N TYR A 219 4.58 -9.74 -6.60
CA TYR A 219 3.14 -9.74 -6.82
C TYR A 219 2.37 -10.47 -5.73
N GLN A 220 1.12 -10.04 -5.53
CA GLN A 220 0.12 -10.81 -4.81
C GLN A 220 -0.09 -12.19 -5.44
N SER A 221 -0.41 -13.17 -4.59
CA SER A 221 -0.90 -14.47 -5.03
C SER A 221 -2.08 -14.35 -6.00
N PRO A 222 -2.17 -15.24 -7.01
CA PRO A 222 -3.28 -15.26 -7.96
C PRO A 222 -4.59 -15.67 -7.27
N ALA A 223 -5.68 -15.68 -8.05
CA ALA A 223 -6.98 -16.13 -7.59
C ALA A 223 -6.93 -17.54 -6.97
N GLU A 224 -7.57 -17.70 -5.81
CA GLU A 224 -7.59 -18.95 -5.04
C GLU A 224 -9.02 -19.35 -4.72
N ILE A 225 -9.35 -20.64 -4.83
CA ILE A 225 -10.67 -21.18 -4.53
C ILE A 225 -10.55 -22.21 -3.42
N ASN A 226 -11.13 -21.91 -2.27
CA ASN A 226 -11.08 -22.73 -1.08
C ASN A 226 -12.46 -23.27 -0.72
N PHE A 227 -12.52 -24.57 -0.50
CA PHE A 227 -13.74 -25.27 -0.10
C PHE A 227 -13.67 -25.68 1.37
N LEU A 228 -14.77 -25.48 2.08
CA LEU A 228 -14.93 -25.76 3.50
C LEU A 228 -16.13 -26.69 3.70
N MET A 229 -16.00 -27.69 4.57
CA MET A 229 -17.06 -28.65 4.94
C MET A 229 -17.08 -28.90 6.45
#